data_AF-A0AA42AZD9-F1
#
_entry.id   AF-A0AA42AZD9-F1
#
_cell.length_a   1.000
_cell.length_b   1.000
_cell.length_c   1.000
_cell.angle_alpha   90.00
_cell.angle_beta   90.00
_cell.angle_gamma   90.00
#
_symmetry.space_group_name_H-M   'P 1'
#
loop_
_entity.id
_entity.type
_entity.pdbx_description
1 polymer ?
#
loop_
_entity_poly.entity_id
_entity_poly.type
_entity_poly.pdbx_seq_one_letter_code
_entity_poly.pdbx_strand_id
1 'polypeptide(L)'
;MHFLGLLGMPRRIPDYPDAYAGWNAISSSGSYISVIGICCFFVVVAITLSSDKRSAPSELNWSVKENSTTLEWMVQSPPAFHTFGELPAIKETEN
;
A
#
# COMPACT_ATOMS: atom_id res chain seq x y z
N MET A 1 -8.86 -16.38 -13.41
CA MET A 1 -10.05 -16.79 -12.62
C MET A 1 -11.39 -16.48 -13.29
N HIS A 2 -11.64 -15.26 -13.79
CA HIS A 2 -12.93 -14.92 -14.42
C HIS A 2 -13.32 -15.87 -15.58
N PHE A 3 -12.39 -16.15 -16.50
CA PHE A 3 -12.64 -17.05 -17.63
C PHE A 3 -12.95 -18.50 -17.22
N LEU A 4 -12.33 -19.04 -16.16
CA LEU A 4 -12.65 -20.39 -15.68
C LEU A 4 -14.05 -20.47 -15.08
N GLY A 5 -14.51 -19.37 -14.44
CA GLY A 5 -15.88 -19.27 -13.92
C GLY A 5 -16.92 -19.29 -15.04
N LEU A 6 -16.64 -18.61 -16.17
CA LEU A 6 -17.51 -18.67 -17.35
C LEU A 6 -17.54 -20.05 -18.01
N LEU A 7 -16.42 -20.79 -17.95
CA LEU A 7 -16.32 -22.18 -18.43
C LEU A 7 -16.95 -23.20 -17.46
N GLY A 8 -17.60 -22.75 -16.38
CA GLY A 8 -18.37 -23.61 -15.47
C GLY A 8 -17.56 -24.40 -14.45
N MET A 9 -16.28 -24.05 -14.22
CA MET A 9 -15.46 -24.76 -13.22
C MET A 9 -16.05 -24.56 -11.80
N PRO A 10 -16.39 -25.63 -11.07
CA PRO A 10 -16.86 -25.52 -9.70
C PRO A 10 -15.75 -24.99 -8.77
N ARG A 11 -16.13 -24.22 -7.75
CA ARG A 11 -15.18 -23.64 -6.79
C ARG A 11 -14.69 -24.72 -5.81
N ARG A 12 -13.42 -24.61 -5.39
CA ARG A 12 -12.79 -25.43 -4.33
C ARG A 12 -12.63 -26.91 -4.70
N ILE A 13 -12.18 -27.19 -5.92
CA ILE A 13 -11.85 -28.55 -6.35
C ILE A 13 -10.33 -28.73 -6.35
N PRO A 14 -9.79 -29.83 -5.79
CA PRO A 14 -8.36 -30.11 -5.82
C PRO A 14 -7.85 -30.46 -7.22
N ASP A 15 -8.61 -31.25 -7.99
CA ASP A 15 -8.24 -31.70 -9.34
C ASP A 15 -9.22 -31.18 -10.40
N TYR A 16 -8.72 -30.90 -11.60
CA TYR A 16 -9.53 -30.38 -12.70
C TYR A 16 -9.28 -31.11 -14.01
N PRO A 17 -10.30 -31.26 -14.88
CA PRO A 17 -10.13 -31.78 -16.23
C PRO A 17 -9.12 -30.97 -17.07
N ASP A 18 -8.51 -31.62 -18.06
CA ASP A 18 -7.47 -31.03 -18.92
C ASP A 18 -7.91 -29.75 -19.65
N ALA A 19 -9.22 -29.62 -19.93
CA ALA A 19 -9.81 -28.41 -20.50
C ALA A 19 -9.55 -27.11 -19.69
N TYR A 20 -9.33 -27.22 -18.38
CA TYR A 20 -9.05 -26.07 -17.51
C TYR A 20 -7.55 -25.87 -17.23
N ALA A 21 -6.69 -26.77 -17.69
CA ALA A 21 -5.27 -26.76 -17.36
C ALA A 21 -4.54 -25.50 -17.85
N GLY A 22 -4.86 -25.02 -19.05
CA GLY A 22 -4.21 -23.83 -19.62
C GLY A 22 -4.41 -22.57 -18.77
N TRP A 23 -5.65 -22.28 -18.37
CA TRP A 23 -5.93 -21.10 -17.55
C TRP A 23 -5.46 -21.23 -16.11
N ASN A 24 -5.45 -22.44 -15.54
CA ASN A 24 -4.86 -22.71 -14.24
C ASN A 24 -3.33 -22.52 -14.27
N ALA A 25 -2.65 -22.93 -15.35
CA ALA A 25 -1.21 -22.70 -15.51
C ALA A 25 -0.86 -21.20 -15.54
N ILE A 26 -1.63 -20.39 -16.28
CA ILE A 26 -1.46 -18.92 -16.29
C ILE A 26 -1.70 -18.34 -14.89
N SER A 27 -2.73 -18.82 -14.19
CA SER A 27 -3.04 -18.37 -12.83
C SER A 27 -1.90 -18.68 -11.86
N SER A 28 -1.28 -19.87 -11.94
CA SER A 28 -0.12 -20.23 -11.13
C SER A 28 1.09 -19.35 -11.46
N SER A 29 1.32 -19.03 -12.73
CA SER A 29 2.37 -18.09 -13.14
C SER A 29 2.22 -16.71 -12.49
N GLY A 30 0.99 -16.22 -12.33
CA GLY A 30 0.70 -14.98 -11.61
C GLY A 30 1.15 -15.01 -10.15
N SER A 31 1.03 -16.16 -9.48
CA SER A 31 1.47 -16.31 -8.09
C SER A 31 2.98 -16.12 -7.95
N TYR A 32 3.79 -16.61 -8.90
CA TYR A 32 5.24 -16.42 -8.85
C TYR A 32 5.61 -14.94 -8.98
N ILE A 33 4.91 -14.19 -9.83
CA ILE A 33 5.10 -12.74 -9.98
C ILE A 33 4.77 -12.02 -8.67
N SER A 34 3.68 -12.41 -7.99
CA SER A 34 3.32 -11.84 -6.68
C SER A 34 4.39 -12.11 -5.61
N VAL A 35 4.97 -13.31 -5.58
CA VAL A 35 6.07 -13.64 -4.65
C VAL A 35 7.29 -12.77 -4.91
N ILE A 36 7.66 -12.55 -6.17
CA ILE A 36 8.75 -11.64 -6.54
C ILE A 36 8.42 -10.21 -6.07
N GLY A 37 7.18 -9.75 -6.26
CA GLY A 37 6.73 -8.44 -5.77
C GLY A 37 6.83 -8.27 -4.26
N ILE A 38 6.46 -9.31 -3.48
CA ILE A 38 6.61 -9.31 -2.02
C ILE A 38 8.10 -9.28 -1.61
N CYS A 39 8.96 -10.02 -2.32
CA CYS A 39 10.40 -9.96 -2.08
C CYS A 39 10.95 -8.55 -2.31
N CYS A 40 10.58 -7.90 -3.42
CA CYS A 40 10.93 -6.50 -3.69
C CYS A 40 10.42 -5.56 -2.60
N PHE A 41 9.19 -5.75 -2.11
CA PHE A 41 8.65 -4.96 -1.00
C PHE A 41 9.52 -5.04 0.25
N PHE A 42 9.95 -6.25 0.67
CA PHE A 42 10.84 -6.40 1.81
C PHE A 42 12.21 -5.77 1.60
N VAL A 43 12.76 -5.83 0.39
CA VAL A 43 14.01 -5.14 0.04
C VAL A 43 13.85 -3.62 0.22
N VAL A 44 12.77 -3.03 -0.29
CA VAL A 44 12.49 -1.60 -0.13
C VAL A 44 12.34 -1.22 1.35
N VAL A 45 11.63 -2.04 2.14
CA VAL A 45 11.50 -1.81 3.59
C VAL A 45 12.87 -1.87 4.28
N ALA A 46 13.70 -2.87 3.99
CA ALA A 46 15.02 -3.02 4.58
C ALA A 46 15.94 -1.84 4.24
N ILE A 47 15.93 -1.38 2.98
CA ILE A 47 16.68 -0.20 2.54
C ILE A 47 16.16 1.06 3.25
N THR A 48 14.84 1.21 3.36
CA THR A 48 14.22 2.39 4.00
C THR A 48 14.57 2.45 5.49
N LEU A 49 14.58 1.32 6.20
CA LEU A 49 14.96 1.24 7.61
C LEU A 49 16.46 1.45 7.85
N SER A 50 17.31 0.99 6.92
CA SER A 50 18.78 1.09 7.05
C SER A 50 19.34 2.41 6.55
N SER A 51 18.54 3.20 5.82
CA SER A 51 18.98 4.49 5.27
C SER A 51 19.09 5.52 6.38
N ASP A 52 20.29 6.06 6.59
CA ASP A 52 20.57 7.11 7.60
C ASP A 52 20.02 8.50 7.21
N LYS A 53 19.24 8.59 6.12
CA LYS A 53 18.48 9.79 5.75
C LYS A 53 17.33 9.96 6.73
N ARG A 54 17.63 10.37 7.97
CA ARG A 54 16.63 10.81 8.95
C ARG A 54 15.78 11.88 8.29
N SER A 55 14.53 11.53 8.01
CA SER A 55 13.43 12.43 7.65
C SER A 55 13.89 13.81 7.19
N ALA A 56 14.64 13.88 6.08
CA ALA A 56 14.75 15.13 5.36
C ALA A 56 13.29 15.53 5.06
N PRO A 57 12.91 16.83 5.15
CA PRO A 57 11.59 17.25 4.71
C PRO A 57 11.40 16.63 3.35
N SER A 58 10.47 15.70 3.29
CA SER A 58 10.48 14.68 2.27
C SER A 58 10.52 15.36 0.92
N GLU A 59 11.31 14.87 -0.03
CA GLU A 59 11.11 15.25 -1.44
C GLU A 59 9.66 14.94 -1.89
N LEU A 60 8.92 14.17 -1.08
CA LEU A 60 7.48 14.14 -1.05
C LEU A 60 6.91 15.52 -0.65
N ASN A 61 6.51 16.27 -1.66
CA ASN A 61 5.75 17.52 -1.66
C ASN A 61 4.51 17.61 -0.73
N TRP A 62 4.10 16.51 -0.08
CA TRP A 62 2.92 16.44 0.78
C TRP A 62 3.18 16.92 2.21
N SER A 63 4.38 16.66 2.76
CA SER A 63 4.76 17.08 4.12
C SER A 63 5.24 18.54 4.20
N VAL A 64 5.48 19.18 3.04
CA VAL A 64 5.97 20.57 2.93
C VAL A 64 4.88 21.45 2.32
N LYS A 65 3.63 21.24 2.70
CA LYS A 65 2.53 22.13 2.31
C LYS A 65 2.12 22.95 3.51
N GLU A 66 2.34 24.26 3.43
CA GLU A 66 1.82 25.25 4.39
C GLU A 66 0.29 25.19 4.52
N ASN A 67 -0.40 24.57 3.55
CA ASN A 67 -1.84 24.34 3.57
C ASN A 67 -2.16 22.87 3.22
N SER A 68 -1.94 21.97 4.19
CA SER A 68 -2.33 20.57 4.06
C SER A 68 -3.85 20.42 4.21
N THR A 69 -4.46 19.51 3.46
CA THR A 69 -5.90 19.20 3.58
C THR A 69 -6.22 18.50 4.90
N THR A 70 -5.23 17.85 5.50
CA THR A 70 -5.38 17.01 6.69
C THR A 70 -4.29 17.37 7.71
N LEU A 71 -4.60 17.25 9.00
CA LEU A 71 -3.79 17.80 10.10
C LEU A 71 -2.49 17.00 10.33
N GLU A 72 -2.42 15.73 9.93
CA GLU A 72 -1.25 14.88 10.16
C GLU A 72 0.01 15.35 9.43
N TRP A 73 -0.15 16.09 8.34
CA TRP A 73 0.98 16.63 7.55
C TRP A 73 1.48 17.98 8.05
N MET A 74 0.83 18.58 9.05
CA MET A 74 1.32 19.80 9.70
C MET A 74 2.35 19.50 10.79
N VAL A 75 2.50 18.22 11.19
CA VAL A 75 3.36 17.80 12.29
C VAL A 75 4.69 17.28 11.75
N GLN A 76 5.75 17.43 12.55
CA GLN A 76 7.07 16.94 12.22
C GLN A 76 7.11 15.40 12.14
N SER A 77 8.02 14.87 11.32
CA SER A 77 8.31 13.43 11.23
C SER A 77 9.69 13.13 11.81
N PRO A 78 9.80 12.28 12.86
CA PRO A 78 8.73 11.64 13.61
C PRO A 78 7.98 12.63 14.53
N PRO A 79 6.69 12.37 14.84
CA PRO A 79 5.93 13.23 15.74
C PRO A 79 6.49 13.17 17.16
N ALA A 80 6.37 14.29 17.87
CA ALA A 80 6.68 14.34 19.30
C ALA A 80 5.69 13.49 20.12
N PHE A 81 6.07 13.15 21.36
CA PHE A 81 5.21 12.37 22.27
C PHE A 81 3.85 13.05 22.51
N HIS A 82 3.86 14.38 22.66
CA HIS A 82 2.67 15.21 22.59
C HIS A 82 2.63 15.87 21.21
N THR A 83 1.82 15.30 20.32
CA THR A 83 1.75 15.65 18.90
C THR A 83 1.45 17.13 18.66
N PHE A 84 0.56 17.69 19.46
CA PHE A 84 0.22 19.12 19.45
C PHE A 84 0.49 19.70 20.84
N GLY A 85 1.34 20.73 20.92
CA GLY A 85 1.50 21.51 22.14
C GLY A 85 0.27 22.36 22.45
N GLU A 86 -0.40 22.85 21.41
CA GLU A 86 -1.65 23.59 21.47
C GLU A 86 -2.61 23.06 20.39
N LEU A 87 -3.90 22.96 20.72
CA LEU A 87 -4.89 22.40 19.80
C LEU A 87 -5.15 23.37 18.62
N PRO A 88 -5.25 22.86 17.38
CA PRO A 88 -5.59 23.69 16.23
C PRO A 88 -7.03 24.21 16.34
N ALA A 89 -7.22 25.48 16.03
CA ALA A 89 -8.53 26.12 16.04
C ALA A 89 -9.23 25.96 14.68
N ILE A 90 -10.54 25.74 14.72
CA ILE A 90 -11.40 25.77 13.53
C ILE A 90 -12.20 27.07 13.58
N LYS A 91 -12.23 27.80 12.46
CA LYS A 91 -13.08 28.97 12.32
C LYS A 91 -14.48 28.52 11.90
N GLU A 92 -15.44 28.63 12.81
CA GLU A 92 -16.85 28.42 12.50
C GLU A 92 -17.36 29.55 11.59
N THR A 93 -18.17 29.21 10.60
CA THR A 93 -18.91 30.20 9.78
C THR A 93 -20.31 30.37 10.33
N GLU A 94 -20.73 31.63 10.52
CA GLU A 94 -22.12 31.97 10.86
C GLU A 94 -23.02 31.62 9.65
N ASN A 95 -24.13 30.92 9.90
CA ASN A 95 -25.09 30.52 8.88
C ASN A 95 -25.86 31.71 8.31
#